data_AF-A0A7V9E9Z9-F1
#
_entry.id   AF-A0A7V9E9Z9-F1
#
_cell.length_a   1.000
_cell.length_b   1.000
_cell.length_c   1.000
_cell.angle_alpha   90.00
_cell.angle_beta   90.00
_cell.angle_gamma   90.00
#
_symmetry.space_group_name_H-M   'P 1'
#
loop_
_entity.id
_entity.type
_entity.pdbx_description
1 polymer ?
#
loop_
_entity_poly.entity_id
_entity_poly.type
_entity_poly.pdbx_seq_one_letter_code
_entity_poly.pdbx_strand_id
1 'polypeptide(L)' 'MPEPLDARLRDEDALDEIEMTSNLMIAASESDGELPQDEIDRILGVA' A
#
# COMPACT_ATOMS: atom_id res chain seq x y z
N MET A 1 -20.47 -12.81 15.62
CA MET A 1 -20.75 -11.89 14.50
C MET A 1 -19.41 -11.36 14.05
N PRO A 2 -18.88 -11.70 12.86
CA PRO A 2 -17.62 -11.13 12.40
C PRO A 2 -17.77 -9.61 12.26
N GLU A 3 -16.74 -8.86 12.67
CA GLU A 3 -16.79 -7.39 12.62
C GLU A 3 -16.86 -6.89 11.16
N PRO A 4 -17.61 -5.82 10.85
CA PRO A 4 -17.73 -5.26 9.50
C PRO A 4 -16.41 -4.79 8.86
N LEU A 5 -15.34 -4.65 9.66
CA LEU A 5 -13.98 -4.44 9.16
C LEU A 5 -13.45 -5.67 8.42
N ASP A 6 -13.72 -6.86 8.95
CA ASP A 6 -13.22 -8.15 8.43
C ASP A 6 -13.79 -8.45 7.02
N ALA A 7 -15.02 -8.05 6.72
CA ALA A 7 -15.62 -8.25 5.39
C ALA A 7 -15.03 -7.31 4.32
N ARG A 8 -14.71 -6.06 4.68
CA ARG A 8 -14.07 -5.10 3.76
C ARG A 8 -12.60 -5.42 3.53
N LEU A 9 -11.93 -5.98 4.55
CA LEU A 9 -10.57 -6.51 4.45
C LEU A 9 -10.48 -7.82 3.67
N ARG A 10 -11.60 -8.45 3.29
CA ARG A 10 -11.61 -9.67 2.45
C ARG A 10 -11.96 -9.37 1.00
N ASP A 11 -12.26 -8.12 0.69
CA ASP A 11 -12.39 -7.65 -0.68
C ASP A 11 -10.98 -7.65 -1.30
N GLU A 12 -10.80 -8.35 -2.41
CA GLU A 12 -9.49 -8.53 -3.04
C GLU A 12 -8.91 -7.17 -3.45
N ASP A 13 -9.74 -6.25 -3.95
CA ASP A 13 -9.32 -4.90 -4.33
C ASP A 13 -8.84 -4.10 -3.10
N ALA A 14 -9.50 -4.29 -1.95
CA ALA A 14 -9.13 -3.60 -0.71
C ALA A 14 -7.86 -4.18 -0.09
N LEU A 15 -7.63 -5.49 -0.23
CA LEU A 15 -6.39 -6.14 0.20
C LEU A 15 -5.20 -5.63 -0.61
N ASP A 16 -5.37 -5.53 -1.92
CA ASP A 16 -4.34 -4.99 -2.82
C ASP A 16 -4.01 -3.52 -2.48
N GLU A 17 -5.02 -2.70 -2.18
CA GLU A 17 -4.81 -1.31 -1.75
C GLU A 17 -4.04 -1.21 -0.41
N ILE A 18 -4.35 -2.08 0.54
CA ILE A 18 -3.67 -2.13 1.85
C ILE A 18 -2.22 -2.57 1.69
N GLU A 19 -1.97 -3.59 0.88
CA GLU A 19 -0.61 -4.06 0.58
C GLU A 19 0.20 -2.95 -0.10
N MET A 20 -0.36 -2.32 -1.14
CA MET A 20 0.26 -1.19 -1.84
C MET A 20 0.60 -0.04 -0.88
N THR A 21 -0.35 0.33 -0.01
CA THR A 21 -0.16 1.39 0.98
C THR A 21 0.93 1.03 1.99
N SER A 22 0.94 -0.22 2.46
CA SER A 22 1.97 -0.74 3.37
C SER A 22 3.35 -0.68 2.73
N ASN A 23 3.47 -1.11 1.48
CA ASN A 23 4.73 -1.06 0.72
C ASN A 23 5.25 0.37 0.58
N LEU A 24 4.37 1.34 0.30
CA LEU A 24 4.74 2.75 0.24
C LEU A 24 5.25 3.29 1.59
N MET A 25 4.56 2.95 2.69
CA MET A 25 4.97 3.35 4.04
C MET A 25 6.34 2.77 4.43
N ILE A 26 6.57 1.49 4.11
CA ILE A 26 7.84 0.82 4.39
C ILE A 26 8.97 1.51 3.61
N ALA A 27 8.82 1.67 2.29
CA ALA A 27 9.82 2.32 1.44
C ALA A 27 10.13 3.76 1.90
N ALA A 28 9.11 4.50 2.32
CA ALA A 28 9.29 5.85 2.86
C ALA A 28 10.07 5.85 4.18
N SER A 29 9.84 4.86 5.03
CA SER A 29 10.50 4.74 6.33
C SER A 29 11.96 4.27 6.24
N GLU A 30 12.30 3.53 5.20
CA GLU A 30 13.66 3.01 4.95
C GLU A 30 14.53 3.99 4.15
N SER A 31 13.91 4.98 3.51
CA SER A 31 14.61 6.03 2.78
C SER A 31 15.24 7.05 3.73
N ASP A 32 16.52 7.37 3.50
CA ASP A 32 17.25 8.44 4.20
C ASP A 32 16.77 9.86 3.83
N GLY A 33 15.76 9.98 2.95
CA GLY A 33 15.18 11.24 2.48
C GLY A 33 13.87 11.03 1.72
N GLU A 34 13.50 11.98 0.86
CA GLU A 34 12.31 11.84 0.02
C GLU A 34 12.45 10.65 -0.96
N LEU A 35 11.41 9.83 -1.03
CA LEU A 35 11.31 8.71 -1.97
C LEU A 35 11.37 9.24 -3.43
N PRO A 36 12.19 8.65 -4.31
CA PRO A 36 12.20 9.00 -5.72
C PRO A 36 10.84 8.78 -6.38
N GLN A 37 10.43 9.71 -7.25
CA GLN A 37 9.13 9.64 -7.93
C GLN A 37 8.98 8.35 -8.76
N ASP A 38 10.04 7.87 -9.41
CA ASP A 38 10.01 6.64 -10.20
C ASP A 38 9.81 5.39 -9.34
N GLU A 39 10.20 5.43 -8.06
CA GLU A 39 9.96 4.37 -7.10
C GLU A 39 8.52 4.41 -6.59
N ILE A 40 8.00 5.60 -6.30
CA ILE A 40 6.57 5.81 -5.98
C ILE A 40 5.69 5.30 -7.13
N ASP A 41 6.03 5.63 -8.37
CA ASP A 41 5.24 5.25 -9.55
C ASP A 41 5.22 3.72 -9.76
N ARG A 42 6.32 3.03 -9.45
CA ARG A 42 6.36 1.56 -9.48
C ARG A 42 5.50 0.94 -8.39
N ILE A 43 5.53 1.48 -7.17
CA ILE A 43 4.72 0.99 -6.04
C ILE A 43 3.24 1.21 -6.32
N LEU A 44 2.87 2.35 -6.92
CA LEU A 44 1.50 2.68 -7.28
C LEU A 44 1.03 2.01 -8.59
N GLY A 45 1.91 1.31 -9.30
CA GLY A 45 1.58 0.64 -10.56
C GLY A 45 1.25 1.59 -11.72
N VAL A 46 1.77 2.82 -11.69
CA VAL A 46 1.55 3.85 -12.73
C VAL A 46 2.73 4.01 -13.70
N ALA A 47 3.77 3.19 -13.54
CA ALA A 47 4.99 3.16 -14.35
C ALA A 47 4.84 2.50 -15.73
#